data_AF-A0A239JUL6-F1
#
_entry.id   AF-A0A239JUL6-F1
#
_cell.length_a   1.000
_cell.length_b   1.000
_cell.length_c   1.000
_cell.angle_alpha   90.00
_cell.angle_beta   90.00
_cell.angle_gamma   90.00
#
_symmetry.space_group_name_H-M   'P 1'
#
loop_
_entity.id
_entity.type
_entity.pdbx_description
1 polymer ?
#
loop_
_entity_poly.entity_id
_entity_poly.type
_entity_poly.pdbx_seq_one_letter_code
_entity_poly.pdbx_strand_id
1 'polypeptide(L)'
;MTPRAQAAAIGAALGEPVRFVELSRDAARERMLGFMPAPVVEGTLAVLGTPTDAERRVSPHVAEILGRSPGGFGDWARRNVAAFRSEQL
;
A
#
# COMPACT_ATOMS: atom_id res chain seq x y z
N MET A 1 5.69 7.04 2.91
CA MET A 1 5.98 5.65 3.32
C MET A 1 6.14 4.79 2.07
N THR A 2 7.19 3.97 1.98
CA THR A 2 7.50 3.17 0.78
C THR A 2 6.80 1.81 0.78
N PRO A 3 6.67 1.12 -0.37
CA PRO A 3 6.15 -0.26 -0.42
C PRO A 3 6.95 -1.24 0.46
N ARG A 4 8.28 -1.11 0.51
CA ARG A 4 9.15 -1.91 1.38
C ARG A 4 8.86 -1.67 2.87
N ALA A 5 8.60 -0.42 3.27
CA ALA A 5 8.22 -0.09 4.64
C ALA A 5 6.81 -0.60 4.99
N GLN A 6 5.88 -0.61 4.04
CA GLN A 6 4.55 -1.22 4.22
C GLN A 6 4.65 -2.73 4.46
N ALA A 7 5.44 -3.44 3.65
CA ALA A 7 5.69 -4.87 3.83
C ALA A 7 6.29 -5.17 5.22
N ALA A 8 7.27 -4.37 5.66
CA ALA A 8 7.86 -4.50 6.99
C ALA A 8 6.83 -4.27 8.11
N ALA A 9 5.95 -3.27 7.98
CA ALA A 9 4.90 -3.00 8.97
C ALA A 9 3.87 -4.14 9.05
N ILE A 10 3.53 -4.76 7.92
CA ILE A 10 2.66 -5.95 7.88
C ILE A 10 3.35 -7.13 8.55
N GLY A 11 4.63 -7.40 8.22
CA GLY A 11 5.39 -8.47 8.87
C GLY A 11 5.51 -8.28 10.39
N ALA A 12 5.77 -7.05 10.84
CA ALA A 12 5.76 -6.72 12.26
C ALA A 12 4.40 -6.96 12.93
N ALA A 13 3.29 -6.71 12.23
CA ALA A 13 1.95 -7.00 12.74
C ALA A 13 1.66 -8.51 12.79
N LEU A 14 2.14 -9.29 11.79
CA LEU A 14 2.02 -10.75 11.75
C LEU A 14 2.89 -11.45 12.80
N GLY A 15 4.04 -10.86 13.14
CA GLY A 15 5.07 -11.49 13.97
C GLY A 15 6.06 -12.33 13.15
N GLU A 16 6.10 -12.18 11.83
CA GLU A 16 7.00 -12.91 10.93
C GLU A 16 7.55 -12.02 9.81
N PRO A 17 8.74 -12.31 9.25
CA PRO A 17 9.35 -11.45 8.23
C PRO A 17 8.63 -11.55 6.88
N VAL A 18 8.10 -10.43 6.40
CA VAL A 18 7.55 -10.30 5.04
C VAL A 18 8.55 -9.61 4.13
N ARG A 19 9.00 -10.32 3.10
CA ARG A 19 9.97 -9.80 2.12
C ARG A 19 9.26 -9.10 0.97
N PHE A 20 9.66 -7.86 0.72
CA PHE A 20 9.27 -7.14 -0.50
C PHE A 20 10.13 -7.58 -1.69
N VAL A 21 9.47 -8.10 -2.74
CA VAL A 21 10.07 -8.43 -4.04
C VAL A 21 9.54 -7.44 -5.06
N GLU A 22 10.46 -6.77 -5.74
CA GLU A 22 10.11 -5.78 -6.75
C GLU A 22 9.71 -6.46 -8.06
N LEU A 23 8.70 -5.91 -8.72
CA LEU A 23 8.31 -6.29 -10.09
C LEU A 23 8.77 -5.21 -11.05
N SER A 24 9.15 -5.61 -12.27
CA SER A 24 9.28 -4.64 -13.36
C SER A 24 7.93 -4.01 -13.67
N ARG A 25 7.94 -2.81 -14.26
CA ARG A 25 6.72 -2.12 -14.68
C ARG A 25 5.87 -3.01 -15.59
N ASP A 26 6.48 -3.70 -16.54
CA ASP A 26 5.78 -4.56 -17.50
C ASP A 26 5.17 -5.80 -16.81
N ALA A 27 5.91 -6.45 -15.92
CA ALA A 27 5.38 -7.59 -15.16
C ALA A 27 4.20 -7.18 -14.24
N ALA A 28 4.30 -5.99 -13.62
CA ALA A 28 3.20 -5.44 -12.83
C ALA A 28 1.97 -5.12 -13.72
N ARG A 29 2.21 -4.54 -14.90
CA ARG A 29 1.16 -4.22 -15.88
C ARG A 29 0.41 -5.47 -16.33
N GLU A 30 1.12 -6.51 -16.77
CA GLU A 30 0.53 -7.77 -17.21
C GLU A 30 -0.37 -8.38 -16.14
N ARG A 31 0.10 -8.43 -14.89
CA ARG A 31 -0.67 -8.94 -13.76
C ARG A 31 -1.90 -8.09 -13.47
N MET A 32 -1.78 -6.78 -13.51
CA MET A 32 -2.86 -5.84 -13.20
C MET A 32 -3.99 -5.87 -14.23
N LEU A 33 -3.66 -6.10 -15.51
CA LEU A 33 -4.65 -6.24 -16.59
C LEU A 33 -5.59 -7.44 -16.39
N GLY A 34 -5.21 -8.43 -15.57
CA GLY A 34 -6.08 -9.56 -15.23
C GLY A 34 -7.29 -9.19 -14.38
N PHE A 35 -7.29 -8.02 -13.73
CA PHE A 35 -8.39 -7.60 -12.84
C PHE A 35 -8.74 -6.11 -12.89
N MET A 36 -8.05 -5.32 -13.73
CA MET A 36 -8.33 -3.90 -13.93
C MET A 36 -8.28 -3.51 -15.42
N PRO A 37 -9.15 -2.58 -15.89
CA PRO A 37 -9.08 -2.04 -17.24
C PRO A 37 -7.75 -1.31 -17.52
N ALA A 38 -7.28 -1.37 -18.76
CA ALA A 38 -5.97 -0.81 -19.15
C ALA A 38 -5.74 0.66 -18.73
N PRO A 39 -6.70 1.60 -18.88
CA PRO A 39 -6.49 2.99 -18.44
C PRO A 39 -6.24 3.12 -16.94
N VAL A 40 -6.85 2.26 -16.12
CA VAL A 40 -6.67 2.24 -14.67
C VAL A 40 -5.29 1.69 -14.32
N VAL A 41 -4.81 0.67 -15.06
CA VAL A 41 -3.47 0.10 -14.88
C VAL A 41 -2.40 1.15 -15.14
N GLU A 42 -2.48 1.87 -16.26
CA GLU A 42 -1.48 2.89 -16.61
C GLU A 42 -1.41 4.02 -15.57
N GLY A 43 -2.58 4.52 -15.14
CA GLY A 43 -2.67 5.55 -14.10
C GLY A 43 -2.09 5.06 -12.76
N THR A 44 -2.45 3.85 -12.33
CA THR A 44 -1.94 3.28 -11.09
C THR A 44 -0.42 3.10 -11.12
N LEU A 45 0.13 2.58 -12.21
CA LEU A 45 1.58 2.41 -12.37
C LEU A 45 2.31 3.76 -12.42
N ALA A 46 1.69 4.81 -12.97
CA ALA A 46 2.25 6.16 -12.95
C ALA A 46 2.32 6.72 -11.51
N VAL A 47 1.24 6.64 -10.74
CA VAL A 47 1.18 7.12 -9.35
C VAL A 47 2.17 6.35 -8.45
N LEU A 48 2.30 5.04 -8.63
CA LEU A 48 3.18 4.22 -7.80
C LEU A 48 4.66 4.35 -8.18
N GLY A 49 4.97 4.54 -9.47
CA GLY A 49 6.34 4.56 -9.97
C GLY A 49 6.96 5.96 -10.02
N THR A 50 6.21 6.93 -10.57
CA THR A 50 6.67 8.31 -10.77
C THR A 50 5.60 9.31 -10.35
N PRO A 51 5.22 9.32 -9.05
CA PRO A 51 4.20 10.24 -8.59
C PRO A 51 4.61 11.69 -8.83
N THR A 52 3.63 12.54 -9.05
CA THR A 52 3.79 13.99 -9.00
C THR A 52 3.99 14.47 -7.57
N ASP A 53 4.47 15.70 -7.39
CA ASP A 53 4.51 16.31 -6.05
C ASP A 53 3.12 16.41 -5.43
N ALA A 54 2.09 16.61 -6.27
CA ALA A 54 0.72 16.69 -5.81
C ALA A 54 0.22 15.39 -5.17
N GLU A 55 0.53 14.25 -5.78
CA GLU A 55 0.16 12.94 -5.27
C GLU A 55 0.93 12.55 -4.00
N ARG A 56 2.12 13.14 -3.78
CA ARG A 56 2.91 12.92 -2.56
C ARG A 56 2.49 13.77 -1.37
N ARG A 57 1.79 14.89 -1.58
CA ARG A 57 1.45 15.83 -0.50
C ARG A 57 0.54 15.18 0.53
N VAL A 58 0.98 15.17 1.79
CA VAL A 58 0.14 14.77 2.92
C VAL A 58 -0.76 15.92 3.31
N SER A 59 -2.06 15.66 3.36
CA SER A 59 -3.08 16.64 3.70
C SER A 59 -3.34 16.74 5.20
N PRO A 60 -3.62 17.94 5.74
CA PRO A 60 -3.97 18.14 7.16
C PRO A 60 -5.44 17.81 7.48
N HIS A 61 -6.29 17.59 6.46
CA HIS A 61 -7.75 17.59 6.62
C HIS A 61 -8.29 16.53 7.59
N VAL A 62 -7.58 15.42 7.81
CA VAL A 62 -8.01 14.44 8.82
C VAL A 62 -8.05 15.08 10.21
N ALA A 63 -7.01 15.83 10.58
CA ALA A 63 -6.95 16.50 11.88
C ALA A 63 -7.95 17.66 11.95
N GLU A 64 -8.06 18.44 10.88
CA GLU A 64 -8.96 19.60 10.82
C GLU A 64 -10.44 19.21 10.89
N ILE A 65 -10.85 18.15 10.17
CA ILE A 65 -12.25 17.74 10.07
C ILE A 65 -12.65 16.86 11.26
N LEU A 66 -11.79 15.94 11.70
CA LEU A 66 -12.13 14.95 12.73
C LEU A 66 -11.63 15.32 14.14
N GLY A 67 -10.87 16.40 14.29
CA GLY A 67 -10.31 16.83 15.59
C GLY A 67 -9.29 15.87 16.19
N ARG A 68 -8.71 14.96 15.40
CA ARG A 68 -7.73 13.96 15.85
C ARG A 68 -6.70 13.64 14.77
N SER A 69 -5.49 13.27 15.20
CA SER A 69 -4.43 12.88 14.28
C SER A 69 -4.83 11.68 13.40
N PRO A 70 -4.38 11.63 12.13
CA PRO A 70 -4.56 10.45 11.29
C PRO A 70 -3.84 9.24 11.91
N GLY A 71 -4.44 8.06 11.75
CA GLY A 71 -3.78 6.81 12.15
C GLY A 71 -2.58 6.50 11.26
N GLY A 72 -1.51 5.96 11.85
CA GLY A 72 -0.35 5.48 11.09
C GLY A 72 -0.66 4.17 10.38
N PHE A 73 0.12 3.87 9.33
CA PHE A 73 -0.03 2.59 8.62
C PHE A 73 0.31 1.38 9.49
N GLY A 74 1.25 1.50 10.44
CA GLY A 74 1.53 0.42 11.39
C GLY A 74 0.32 0.10 12.27
N ASP A 75 -0.42 1.11 12.71
CA ASP A 75 -1.65 0.92 13.49
C ASP A 75 -2.76 0.32 12.64
N TRP A 76 -2.83 0.70 11.36
CA TRP A 76 -3.70 0.06 10.39
C TRP A 76 -3.33 -1.41 10.18
N ALA A 77 -2.05 -1.74 10.00
CA ALA A 77 -1.57 -3.10 9.80
C ALA A 77 -1.90 -3.99 11.00
N ARG A 78 -1.71 -3.52 12.23
CA ARG A 78 -2.10 -4.26 13.44
C ARG A 78 -3.60 -4.51 13.52
N ARG A 79 -4.42 -3.50 13.20
CA ARG A 79 -5.89 -3.64 13.19
C ARG A 79 -6.40 -4.61 12.12
N ASN A 80 -5.68 -4.76 11.00
CA ASN A 80 -6.10 -5.57 9.85
C ASN A 80 -5.29 -6.86 9.70
N VAL A 81 -4.47 -7.24 10.67
CA VAL A 81 -3.54 -8.38 10.57
C VAL A 81 -4.25 -9.69 10.22
N ALA A 82 -5.51 -9.86 10.64
CA ALA A 82 -6.30 -11.04 10.33
C ALA A 82 -6.44 -11.30 8.82
N ALA A 83 -6.50 -10.26 7.99
CA ALA A 83 -6.59 -10.40 6.52
C ALA A 83 -5.31 -10.94 5.87
N PHE A 84 -4.19 -10.95 6.60
CA PHE A 84 -2.88 -11.40 6.13
C PHE A 84 -2.47 -12.76 6.70
N ARG A 85 -3.27 -13.32 7.62
CA ARG A 85 -3.06 -14.69 8.08
C ARG A 85 -3.63 -15.62 7.02
N SER A 86 -2.86 -16.61 6.58
CA SER A 86 -3.43 -17.71 5.83
C SER A 86 -4.42 -18.45 6.74
N GLU A 87 -5.62 -18.74 6.25
CA GLU A 87 -6.40 -19.81 6.84
C GLU A 87 -5.55 -21.08 6.75
N GLN A 88 -5.24 -21.66 7.91
CA GLN A 88 -4.68 -23.00 7.97
C GLN A 88 -5.76 -23.94 7.42
N LEU A 89 -5.57 -24.45 6.20
CA LEU A 89 -6.18 -25.72 5.78
C LEU A 89 -5.36 -26.87 6.35
#